data_AF-A0A930F333-F1
#
_entry.id   AF-A0A930F333-F1
#
_cell.length_a   1.000
_cell.length_b   1.000
_cell.length_c   1.000
_cell.angle_alpha   90.00
_cell.angle_beta   90.00
_cell.angle_gamma   90.00
#
_symmetry.space_group_name_H-M   'P 1'
#
loop_
_entity.id
_entity.type
_entity.pdbx_description
1 polymer ?
#
loop_
_entity_poly.entity_id
_entity_poly.type
_entity_poly.pdbx_seq_one_letter_code
_entity_poly.pdbx_strand_id
1 'polypeptide(L)'
;MVMIAGGIDIPTEWAKKAVILKHNESLGIQVNERMLRKCIQVFNQAYDDRQNDEYVVHSCKYGYKLTRDKSEIKKSIMDNDRRAFTMLKQTRRVRKVLGMKDQVSLFDEL
;
A
#
# COMPACT_ATOMS: atom_id res chain seq x y z
N MET A 1 12.73 -11.68 -8.02
CA MET A 1 11.37 -11.46 -7.52
C MET A 1 10.97 -12.71 -6.73
N VAL A 2 9.99 -12.61 -5.84
CA VAL A 2 9.49 -13.72 -5.03
C VAL A 2 7.96 -13.78 -5.10
N MET A 3 7.43 -14.98 -5.28
CA MET A 3 6.00 -15.27 -5.14
C MET A 3 5.55 -14.99 -3.71
N ILE A 4 4.59 -14.08 -3.56
CA ILE A 4 3.92 -13.85 -2.28
C ILE A 4 2.61 -14.63 -2.18
N ALA A 5 2.12 -14.82 -0.96
CA ALA A 5 0.78 -15.31 -0.71
C ALA A 5 -0.24 -14.41 -1.45
N GLY A 6 -0.98 -14.99 -2.39
CA GLY A 6 -1.78 -14.25 -3.38
C GLY A 6 -1.39 -14.55 -4.84
N GLY A 7 -0.31 -15.30 -5.06
CA GLY A 7 0.05 -15.83 -6.39
C GLY A 7 0.56 -14.77 -7.35
N ILE A 8 1.19 -13.72 -6.83
CA ILE A 8 1.82 -12.66 -7.61
C ILE A 8 3.30 -12.52 -7.25
N ASP A 9 4.10 -12.09 -8.22
CA ASP A 9 5.54 -11.93 -8.09
C ASP A 9 5.85 -10.50 -7.70
N ILE A 10 6.54 -10.34 -6.58
CA ILE A 10 6.93 -9.05 -6.04
C ILE A 10 8.46 -8.95 -6.03
N PRO A 11 9.03 -7.79 -6.41
CA PRO A 11 10.46 -7.66 -6.48
C PRO A 11 11.08 -7.51 -5.07
N THR A 12 12.25 -8.10 -4.87
CA THR A 12 13.09 -7.92 -3.66
C THR A 12 13.93 -6.64 -3.73
N GLU A 13 14.01 -6.03 -4.92
CA GLU A 13 14.56 -4.71 -5.16
C GLU A 13 13.45 -3.75 -5.63
N TRP A 14 13.72 -2.45 -5.63
CA TRP A 14 12.72 -1.47 -6.07
C TRP A 14 12.33 -1.66 -7.54
N ALA A 15 11.02 -1.86 -7.79
CA ALA A 15 10.49 -1.80 -9.15
C ALA A 15 9.19 -1.03 -9.24
N LYS A 16 9.00 -0.33 -10.36
CA LYS A 16 7.77 0.37 -10.67
C LYS A 16 6.64 -0.61 -10.97
N LYS A 17 5.43 -0.21 -10.62
CA LYS A 17 4.18 -0.94 -10.88
C LYS A 17 4.11 -1.54 -12.29
N ALA A 18 4.41 -0.75 -13.33
CA ALA A 18 4.36 -1.22 -14.72
C ALA A 18 5.30 -2.41 -14.99
N VAL A 19 6.48 -2.42 -14.38
CA VAL A 19 7.43 -3.54 -14.48
C VAL A 19 6.86 -4.78 -13.80
N ILE A 20 6.28 -4.62 -12.62
CA ILE A 20 5.67 -5.71 -11.86
C ILE A 20 4.51 -6.34 -12.62
N LEU A 21 3.64 -5.51 -13.21
CA LEU A 21 2.51 -5.99 -14.01
C LEU A 21 2.97 -6.77 -15.24
N LYS A 22 3.90 -6.20 -16.02
CA LYS A 22 4.45 -6.84 -17.22
C LYS A 22 5.17 -8.16 -16.88
N HIS A 23 5.89 -8.18 -15.77
CA HIS A 23 6.56 -9.40 -15.29
C HIS A 23 5.56 -10.49 -14.93
N ASN A 24 4.53 -10.16 -14.14
CA ASN A 24 3.48 -11.12 -13.79
C ASN A 24 2.71 -11.61 -15.03
N GLU A 25 2.40 -10.71 -15.97
CA GLU A 25 1.78 -11.08 -17.25
C GLU A 25 2.63 -12.07 -18.05
N SER A 26 3.95 -11.88 -18.07
CA SER A 26 4.89 -12.81 -18.73
C SER A 26 4.94 -14.20 -18.10
N LEU A 27 4.53 -14.32 -16.83
CA LEU A 27 4.36 -15.58 -16.11
C LEU A 27 2.95 -16.19 -16.31
N GLY A 28 2.10 -15.57 -17.14
CA GLY A 28 0.70 -15.97 -17.32
C GLY A 28 -0.23 -15.49 -16.21
N ILE A 29 0.25 -14.66 -15.27
CA ILE A 29 -0.53 -14.14 -14.15
C ILE A 29 -1.20 -12.82 -14.59
N GLN A 30 -2.49 -12.91 -14.89
CA GLN A 30 -3.30 -11.76 -15.31
C GLN A 30 -3.65 -10.91 -14.09
N VAL A 31 -2.83 -9.89 -13.81
CA VAL A 31 -3.04 -8.96 -12.70
C VAL A 31 -3.14 -7.53 -13.24
N ASN A 32 -4.23 -6.83 -12.89
CA ASN A 32 -4.33 -5.39 -13.11
C ASN A 32 -3.84 -4.62 -11.87
N GLU A 33 -3.74 -3.29 -11.97
CA GLU A 33 -3.26 -2.48 -10.87
C GLU A 33 -4.06 -2.60 -9.57
N ARG A 34 -5.38 -2.76 -9.69
CA ARG A 34 -6.27 -2.88 -8.53
C ARG A 34 -6.05 -4.21 -7.83
N MET A 35 -5.93 -5.28 -8.61
CA MET A 35 -5.62 -6.61 -8.11
C MET A 35 -4.24 -6.66 -7.46
N LEU A 36 -3.22 -6.06 -8.08
CA LEU A 36 -1.88 -5.94 -7.50
C LEU A 36 -1.92 -5.29 -6.12
N ARG A 37 -2.59 -4.12 -6.00
CA ARG A 37 -2.76 -3.44 -4.71
C ARG A 37 -3.49 -4.31 -3.69
N LYS A 38 -4.51 -5.06 -4.11
CA LYS A 38 -5.28 -5.93 -3.22
C LYS A 38 -4.44 -7.12 -2.72
N CYS A 39 -3.67 -7.76 -3.60
CA CYS A 39 -2.78 -8.86 -3.22
C CYS A 39 -1.71 -8.38 -2.24
N ILE A 40 -1.09 -7.23 -2.50
CA ILE A 40 -0.14 -6.60 -1.58
C ILE A 40 -0.78 -6.30 -0.22
N GLN A 41 -2.00 -5.76 -0.21
CA GLN A 41 -2.72 -5.50 1.04
C GLN A 41 -2.95 -6.79 1.84
N VAL A 42 -3.41 -7.86 1.18
CA VAL A 42 -3.67 -9.15 1.84
C VAL A 42 -2.38 -9.75 2.39
N PHE A 43 -1.28 -9.69 1.63
CA PHE A 43 0.02 -10.16 2.10
C PHE A 43 0.52 -9.35 3.31
N ASN A 44 0.42 -8.02 3.25
CA ASN A 44 0.85 -7.15 4.35
C ASN A 44 -0.03 -7.31 5.61
N GLN A 45 -1.29 -7.74 5.49
CA GLN A 45 -2.13 -8.05 6.66
C GLN A 45 -1.49 -9.13 7.54
N ALA A 46 -0.78 -10.10 6.96
CA ALA A 46 -0.07 -11.13 7.74
C ALA A 46 1.07 -10.52 8.58
N TYR A 47 1.67 -9.41 8.14
CA TYR A 47 2.64 -8.66 8.94
C TYR A 47 1.95 -7.96 10.13
N ASP A 48 0.79 -7.34 9.89
CA ASP A 48 -0.01 -6.68 10.94
C ASP A 48 -0.42 -7.68 12.03
N ASP A 49 -0.78 -8.90 11.62
CA ASP A 49 -1.19 -9.99 12.51
C ASP A 49 -0.01 -10.72 13.16
N ARG A 50 1.24 -10.29 12.91
CA ARG A 50 2.49 -10.90 13.38
C ARG A 50 2.70 -12.36 12.93
N GLN A 51 2.11 -12.73 11.81
CA GLN A 51 2.22 -14.07 11.20
C GLN A 51 3.30 -14.13 10.11
N ASN A 52 3.83 -12.97 9.70
CA ASN A 52 4.89 -12.83 8.70
C ASN A 52 5.87 -11.73 9.13
N ASP A 53 7.17 -11.91 8.86
CA ASP A 53 8.21 -10.89 9.11
C ASP A 53 8.54 -10.04 7.87
N GLU A 54 7.97 -10.39 6.71
CA GLU A 54 8.12 -9.67 5.45
C GLU A 54 6.97 -8.70 5.20
N TYR A 55 7.29 -7.59 4.53
CA TYR A 55 6.35 -6.55 4.18
C TYR A 55 6.67 -5.97 2.80
N VAL A 56 5.64 -5.71 1.99
CA VAL A 56 5.79 -5.00 0.73
C VAL A 56 5.64 -3.51 0.96
N VAL A 57 6.76 -2.80 0.91
CA VAL A 57 6.80 -1.34 1.03
C VAL A 57 6.45 -0.66 -0.29
N HIS A 58 5.94 0.57 -0.20
CA HIS A 58 5.63 1.41 -1.35
C HIS A 58 6.30 2.78 -1.26
N SER A 59 6.89 3.21 -2.37
CA SER A 59 7.40 4.56 -2.59
C SER A 59 6.86 5.12 -3.91
N CYS A 60 6.35 6.34 -3.90
CA CYS A 60 5.95 7.02 -5.15
C CYS A 60 7.13 7.13 -6.14
N LYS A 61 8.35 7.36 -5.61
CA LYS A 61 9.56 7.54 -6.42
C LYS A 61 10.14 6.23 -6.93
N TYR A 62 10.09 5.15 -6.16
CA TYR A 62 10.79 3.91 -6.50
C TYR A 62 9.86 2.73 -6.86
N GLY A 63 8.60 2.76 -6.44
CA GLY A 63 7.62 1.72 -6.70
C GLY A 63 7.44 0.81 -5.48
N TYR A 64 7.56 -0.50 -5.66
CA TYR A 64 7.35 -1.50 -4.62
C TYR A 64 8.62 -2.32 -4.41
N LYS A 65 8.76 -2.86 -3.19
CA LYS A 65 9.84 -3.76 -2.79
C LYS A 65 9.36 -4.63 -1.62
N LEU A 66 9.67 -5.92 -1.65
CA LEU A 66 9.55 -6.82 -0.51
C LEU A 66 10.76 -6.63 0.42
N THR A 67 10.53 -6.45 1.71
CA THR A 67 11.61 -6.19 2.67
C THR A 67 11.28 -6.70 4.07
N ARG A 68 12.33 -6.95 4.85
CA ARG A 68 12.27 -7.19 6.31
C ARG A 68 12.87 -6.02 7.09
N ASP A 69 13.42 -5.01 6.39
CA ASP A 69 14.03 -3.85 7.03
C ASP A 69 12.95 -2.97 7.67
N LYS A 70 12.93 -2.99 9.01
CA LYS A 70 12.01 -2.18 9.83
C LYS A 70 12.12 -0.68 9.53
N SER A 71 13.27 -0.19 9.08
CA SER A 71 13.47 1.21 8.73
C SER A 71 12.75 1.57 7.42
N GLU A 72 12.78 0.70 6.41
CA GLU A 72 12.06 0.87 5.15
C GLU A 72 10.54 0.77 5.40
N ILE A 73 10.11 -0.18 6.22
CA ILE A 73 8.70 -0.36 6.59
C ILE A 73 8.17 0.89 7.30
N LYS A 74 8.87 1.39 8.31
CA LYS A 74 8.50 2.64 9.01
C LYS A 74 8.34 3.81 8.06
N LYS A 75 9.29 4.00 7.13
CA LYS A 75 9.21 5.07 6.11
C LYS A 75 7.98 4.91 5.23
N SER A 76 7.68 3.68 4.80
CA SER A 76 6.49 3.38 3.99
C SER A 76 5.19 3.70 4.72
N ILE A 77 5.11 3.42 6.03
CA ILE A 77 3.94 3.74 6.85
C ILE A 77 3.80 5.25 7.05
N MET A 78 4.90 5.96 7.37
CA MET A 78 4.86 7.42 7.48
C MET A 78 4.37 8.11 6.19
N ASP A 79 4.73 7.58 5.02
CA ASP A 79 4.23 8.08 3.74
C ASP A 79 2.74 7.74 3.50
N ASN A 80 2.23 6.66 4.09
CA ASN A 80 0.80 6.36 4.09
C ASN A 80 0.06 7.31 5.03
N ASP A 81 0.57 7.59 6.22
CA ASP A 81 -0.04 8.51 7.19
C ASP A 81 -0.21 9.91 6.60
N ARG A 82 0.83 10.43 5.93
CA ARG A 82 0.76 11.73 5.22
C ARG A 82 -0.32 11.74 4.14
N ARG A 83 -0.47 10.64 3.39
CA ARG A 83 -1.50 10.50 2.35
C ARG A 83 -2.89 10.44 2.99
N ALA A 84 -3.07 9.68 4.06
CA ALA A 84 -4.32 9.61 4.80
C ALA A 84 -4.74 10.99 5.32
N PHE A 85 -3.81 11.72 5.96
CA PHE A 85 -4.06 13.09 6.43
C PHE A 85 -4.48 14.03 5.29
N THR A 86 -3.80 13.95 4.14
CA THR A 86 -4.12 14.77 2.96
C THR A 86 -5.53 14.46 2.43
N MET A 87 -5.89 13.18 2.32
CA MET A 87 -7.22 12.75 1.88
C MET A 87 -8.30 13.20 2.86
N LEU A 88 -8.07 13.06 4.17
CA LEU A 88 -9.01 13.52 5.20
C LEU A 88 -9.21 15.04 5.14
N LYS A 89 -8.13 15.82 4.99
CA LYS A 89 -8.20 17.27 4.83
C LYS A 89 -9.03 17.67 3.61
N GLN A 90 -8.87 16.95 2.49
CA GLN A 90 -9.69 17.15 1.30
C GLN A 90 -11.17 16.78 1.55
N THR A 91 -11.44 15.63 2.18
CA THR A 91 -12.80 15.19 2.53
C THR A 91 -13.52 16.25 3.37
N ARG A 92 -12.85 16.80 4.39
CA ARG A 92 -13.41 17.86 5.24
C ARG A 92 -13.77 19.12 4.43
N ARG A 93 -12.88 19.56 3.53
CA ARG A 93 -13.14 20.73 2.67
C ARG A 93 -14.38 20.52 1.80
N VAL A 94 -14.50 19.36 1.15
CA VAL A 94 -15.64 19.04 0.29
C VAL A 94 -16.94 18.95 1.10
N ARG A 95 -16.92 18.28 2.25
CA ARG A 95 -18.08 18.19 3.15
C ARG A 95 -18.61 19.57 3.56
N LYS A 96 -17.72 20.49 3.93
CA LYS A 96 -18.07 21.87 4.28
C LYS A 96 -18.77 22.59 3.13
N VAL A 97 -18.27 22.45 1.90
CA VAL A 97 -18.89 23.04 0.70
C VAL A 97 -20.28 22.46 0.44
N LEU A 98 -20.46 21.16 0.70
CA LEU A 98 -21.72 20.44 0.51
C LEU A 98 -22.70 20.57 1.69
N GLY A 99 -22.38 21.34 2.75
CA GLY A 99 -23.23 21.46 3.94
C GLY A 99 -23.37 20.15 4.75
N MET A 100 -22.46 19.18 4.54
CA MET A 100 -22.46 17.91 5.26
C MET A 100 -21.86 18.09 6.66
N LYS A 101 -22.40 17.38 7.65
CA LYS A 101 -21.78 17.33 8.99
C LYS A 101 -20.38 16.71 8.92
N ASP A 102 -19.44 17.30 9.64
CA ASP A 102 -18.11 16.71 9.84
C ASP A 102 -18.28 15.41 10.64
N GLN A 103 -17.90 14.26 10.07
CA GLN A 103 -17.85 12.97 10.78
C GLN A 103 -16.45 12.66 11.34
N VAL A 104 -15.54 13.64 11.36
CA VAL A 104 -14.12 13.44 11.70
C VAL A 104 -13.86 13.70 13.19
N SER A 105 -14.86 13.53 14.06
CA SER A 105 -14.64 13.51 15.52
C SER A 105 -13.86 12.28 16.00
N LEU A 106 -13.62 11.31 15.11
CA LEU A 106 -12.82 10.10 15.35
C LEU A 106 -11.32 10.34 15.62
N PHE A 107 -10.84 11.58 15.59
CA PHE A 107 -9.41 11.91 15.75
C PHE A 107 -9.09 12.82 16.95
N ASP A 108 -10.10 13.31 17.69
CA ASP A 108 -9.83 13.96 18.97
C ASP A 108 -9.51 12.92 20.08
N GLU A 109 -9.58 11.62 19.76
CA GLU A 109 -9.36 10.48 20.65
C GLU A 109 -8.15 9.58 20.26
N LEU A 110 -7.36 9.96 19.25
CA LEU A 110 -6.11 9.29 18.84
C LEU A 110 -4.87 10.09 19.26
#